data_AF-A0A940XBW1-F1
#
_entry.id   AF-A0A940XBW1-F1
#
_cell.length_a   1.000
_cell.length_b   1.000
_cell.length_c   1.000
_cell.angle_alpha   90.00
_cell.angle_beta   90.00
_cell.angle_gamma   90.00
#
_symmetry.space_group_name_H-M   'P 1'
#
loop_
_entity.id
_entity.type
_entity.pdbx_description
1 polymer ?
#
loop_
_entity_poly.entity_id
_entity_poly.type
_entity_poly.pdbx_seq_one_letter_code
_entity_poly.pdbx_strand_id
1 'polypeptide(L)'
;MFYSPLRYPGGKNKLSAFIAKICIDNNINGHYVEPYSGGASVALFLLFEGFVNKITLNDKDRSIYAFWYSVLNHTKELCDLIENSTFTVSEWRKQRNVQQNKEEVGLLELGFSTFYLNRTNRSGIINAGLIGGIEQNGNYLMDCRFNKKDLIERIMLIASRKEDILLFNEDAIALIDIIQEQAEDDNVIFYFDPPYYLKASSLYMNHYEDKNHELVSNKIKGITNIKWIVSYDNVPEINILYDDCSKKEFSFKHTAYKSRVGQEILFFSPTILSPNIENWSPLKFKLHKKKNSKEIIYSDKK
;
A
#
# COMPACT_ATOMS: atom_id res chain seq x y z
N MET A 1 5.10 -12.54 6.42
CA MET A 1 6.38 -12.01 5.88
C MET A 1 6.13 -10.55 5.50
N PHE A 2 7.07 -9.64 5.74
CA PHE A 2 6.93 -8.24 5.37
C PHE A 2 7.86 -7.96 4.19
N TYR A 3 7.30 -7.78 3.00
CA TYR A 3 8.08 -7.51 1.79
C TYR A 3 8.38 -6.04 1.60
N SER A 4 7.43 -5.16 1.96
CA SER A 4 7.63 -3.72 1.81
C SER A 4 8.79 -3.21 2.71
N PRO A 5 9.68 -2.38 2.15
CA PRO A 5 10.69 -1.66 2.92
C PRO A 5 10.10 -0.43 3.65
N LEU A 6 8.94 0.07 3.21
CA LEU A 6 8.27 1.21 3.83
C LEU A 6 7.38 0.81 5.01
N ARG A 7 7.22 1.73 5.95
CA ARG A 7 6.22 1.68 7.01
C ARG A 7 5.08 2.62 6.64
N TYR A 8 3.92 2.06 6.37
CA TYR A 8 2.78 2.86 5.96
C TYR A 8 1.66 2.78 7.01
N PRO A 9 1.23 3.92 7.60
CA PRO A 9 0.06 3.94 8.49
C PRO A 9 -1.16 3.38 7.76
N GLY A 10 -1.96 2.54 8.43
CA GLY A 10 -3.13 1.91 7.79
C GLY A 10 -2.79 0.84 6.76
N GLY A 11 -1.51 0.46 6.62
CA GLY A 11 -1.06 -0.54 5.65
C GLY A 11 -1.85 -1.85 5.74
N LYS A 12 -2.42 -2.25 4.60
CA LYS A 12 -3.36 -3.36 4.47
C LYS A 12 -2.70 -4.74 4.41
N ASN A 13 -1.49 -4.88 4.93
CA ASN A 13 -0.77 -6.16 5.11
C ASN A 13 -1.64 -7.27 5.75
N LYS A 14 -2.58 -6.90 6.62
CA LYS A 14 -3.49 -7.88 7.24
C LYS A 14 -4.56 -8.41 6.29
N LEU A 15 -4.85 -7.70 5.20
CA LEU A 15 -5.74 -8.11 4.13
C LEU A 15 -5.04 -8.95 3.06
N SER A 16 -3.70 -9.01 3.02
CA SER A 16 -3.00 -9.67 1.90
C SER A 16 -3.41 -11.13 1.70
N ALA A 17 -3.61 -11.89 2.78
CA ALA A 17 -4.10 -13.27 2.69
C ALA A 17 -5.55 -13.35 2.20
N PHE A 18 -6.41 -12.39 2.57
CA PHE A 18 -7.78 -12.32 2.05
C PHE A 18 -7.80 -12.00 0.56
N ILE A 19 -7.02 -11.00 0.12
CA ILE A 19 -6.92 -10.65 -1.30
C ILE A 19 -6.37 -11.83 -2.11
N ALA A 20 -5.40 -12.57 -1.58
CA ALA A 20 -4.94 -13.83 -2.19
C ALA A 20 -6.06 -14.87 -2.30
N LYS A 21 -6.92 -15.00 -1.28
CA LYS A 21 -8.10 -15.88 -1.36
C LYS A 21 -9.04 -15.46 -2.48
N ILE A 22 -9.30 -14.16 -2.60
CA ILE A 22 -10.14 -13.64 -3.69
C ILE A 22 -9.52 -13.97 -5.05
N CYS A 23 -8.21 -13.76 -5.22
CA CYS A 23 -7.51 -14.12 -6.46
C CYS A 23 -7.70 -15.61 -6.80
N ILE A 24 -7.49 -16.50 -5.83
CA ILE A 24 -7.70 -17.95 -5.99
C ILE A 24 -9.14 -18.27 -6.39
N ASP A 25 -10.12 -17.76 -5.65
CA ASP A 25 -11.54 -18.10 -5.85
C ASP A 25 -12.10 -17.58 -7.17
N ASN A 26 -11.47 -16.55 -7.73
CA ASN A 26 -11.87 -15.93 -8.98
C ASN A 26 -10.97 -16.31 -10.15
N ASN A 27 -10.09 -17.31 -9.98
CA ASN A 27 -9.10 -17.76 -10.97
C ASN A 27 -8.20 -16.64 -11.53
N ILE A 28 -7.88 -15.64 -10.70
CA ILE A 28 -6.99 -14.55 -11.06
C ILE A 28 -5.57 -14.87 -10.60
N ASN A 29 -4.66 -15.03 -11.54
CA ASN A 29 -3.22 -15.23 -11.32
C ASN A 29 -2.35 -14.36 -12.23
N GLY A 30 -2.96 -13.54 -13.09
CA GLY A 30 -2.27 -12.70 -14.07
C GLY A 30 -1.74 -11.41 -13.44
N HIS A 31 -2.61 -10.41 -13.33
CA HIS A 31 -2.20 -9.04 -13.01
C HIS A 31 -3.02 -8.44 -11.86
N TYR A 32 -2.31 -7.96 -10.83
CA TYR A 32 -2.90 -7.25 -9.70
C TYR A 32 -2.50 -5.77 -9.71
N VAL A 33 -3.46 -4.87 -9.57
CA VAL A 33 -3.24 -3.43 -9.73
C VAL A 33 -3.61 -2.67 -8.46
N GLU A 34 -2.68 -1.86 -7.95
CA GLU A 34 -2.90 -0.92 -6.83
C GLU A 34 -2.77 0.53 -7.29
N PRO A 35 -3.89 1.20 -7.62
CA PRO A 35 -3.90 2.62 -7.99
C PRO A 35 -3.44 3.56 -6.85
N TYR A 36 -3.52 3.08 -5.62
CA TYR A 36 -3.10 3.78 -4.39
C TYR A 36 -2.12 2.89 -3.60
N SER A 37 -0.96 2.63 -4.19
CA SER A 37 -0.01 1.65 -3.66
C SER A 37 0.54 2.02 -2.29
N GLY A 38 0.93 3.28 -2.07
CA GLY A 38 1.62 3.69 -0.85
C GLY A 38 2.82 2.78 -0.55
N GLY A 39 2.66 1.91 0.47
CA GLY A 39 3.64 0.89 0.84
C GLY A 39 3.62 -0.42 0.02
N ALA A 40 2.71 -0.61 -0.94
CA ALA A 40 2.60 -1.76 -1.85
C ALA A 40 2.52 -3.14 -1.15
N SER A 41 1.98 -3.14 0.06
CA SER A 41 2.19 -4.26 0.98
C SER A 41 1.40 -5.52 0.62
N VAL A 42 0.24 -5.33 -0.03
CA VAL A 42 -0.57 -6.43 -0.57
C VAL A 42 -0.02 -6.86 -1.93
N ALA A 43 0.23 -5.92 -2.85
CA ALA A 43 0.84 -6.21 -4.16
C ALA A 43 2.12 -7.07 -4.05
N LEU A 44 3.09 -6.65 -3.23
CA LEU A 44 4.33 -7.40 -3.05
C LEU A 44 4.10 -8.78 -2.43
N PHE A 45 3.15 -8.91 -1.49
CA PHE A 45 2.80 -10.21 -0.94
C PHE A 45 2.27 -11.16 -2.01
N LEU A 46 1.37 -10.69 -2.89
CA LEU A 46 0.81 -11.52 -3.95
C LEU A 46 1.89 -11.97 -4.93
N LEU A 47 2.77 -11.05 -5.36
CA LEU A 47 3.85 -11.35 -6.29
C LEU A 47 4.86 -12.35 -5.73
N PHE A 48 5.34 -12.12 -4.50
CA PHE A 48 6.40 -12.97 -3.90
C PHE A 48 5.88 -14.30 -3.38
N GLU A 49 4.60 -14.37 -3.02
CA GLU A 49 4.00 -15.65 -2.66
C GLU A 49 3.54 -16.47 -3.87
N GLY A 50 3.55 -15.87 -5.07
CA GLY A 50 3.22 -16.53 -6.33
C GLY A 50 1.71 -16.67 -6.55
N PHE A 51 0.92 -15.76 -5.97
CA PHE A 51 -0.52 -15.69 -6.22
C PHE A 51 -0.84 -14.94 -7.53
N VAL A 52 0.04 -14.03 -7.93
CA VAL A 52 -0.08 -13.30 -9.21
C VAL A 52 1.29 -13.22 -9.88
N ASN A 53 1.28 -13.14 -11.21
CA ASN A 53 2.49 -13.09 -12.02
C ASN A 53 3.04 -11.66 -12.16
N LYS A 54 2.15 -10.67 -12.20
CA LYS A 54 2.47 -9.26 -12.43
C LYS A 54 1.74 -8.35 -11.45
N ILE A 55 2.38 -7.25 -11.06
CA ILE A 55 1.74 -6.18 -10.29
C ILE A 55 1.91 -4.82 -10.96
N THR A 56 0.91 -3.96 -10.83
CA THR A 56 1.05 -2.52 -11.09
C THR A 56 1.05 -1.77 -9.77
N LEU A 57 2.10 -0.98 -9.57
CA LEU A 57 2.20 0.00 -8.51
C LEU A 57 1.95 1.39 -9.08
N ASN A 58 1.08 2.15 -8.42
CA ASN A 58 0.82 3.55 -8.73
C ASN A 58 0.64 4.35 -7.46
N ASP A 59 1.19 5.54 -7.44
CA ASP A 59 0.86 6.54 -6.44
C ASP A 59 0.99 7.92 -7.07
N LYS A 60 0.04 8.81 -6.78
CA LYS A 60 0.06 10.19 -7.28
C LYS A 60 1.12 11.02 -6.57
N ASP A 61 1.48 10.66 -5.33
CA ASP A 61 2.52 11.39 -4.60
C ASP A 61 3.91 11.07 -5.19
N ARG A 62 4.52 12.10 -5.80
CA ARG A 62 5.88 12.05 -6.35
C ARG A 62 6.89 11.47 -5.38
N SER A 63 6.75 11.70 -4.07
CA SER A 63 7.66 11.17 -3.06
C SER A 63 7.60 9.64 -2.97
N ILE A 64 6.39 9.06 -3.05
CA ILE A 64 6.18 7.61 -3.05
C ILE A 64 6.61 7.00 -4.38
N TYR A 65 6.23 7.63 -5.49
CA TYR A 65 6.67 7.22 -6.81
C TYR A 65 8.21 7.22 -6.92
N ALA A 66 8.88 8.29 -6.50
CA ALA A 66 10.33 8.43 -6.55
C ALA A 66 11.03 7.33 -5.75
N PHE A 67 10.45 6.92 -4.61
CA PHE A 67 10.96 5.78 -3.85
C PHE A 67 10.89 4.48 -4.67
N TRP A 68 9.71 4.12 -5.19
CA TRP A 68 9.56 2.90 -5.98
C TRP A 68 10.38 2.93 -7.27
N TYR A 69 10.47 4.09 -7.93
CA TYR A 69 11.31 4.29 -9.09
C TYR A 69 12.78 4.02 -8.75
N SER A 70 13.25 4.54 -7.61
CA SER A 70 14.63 4.31 -7.15
C SER A 70 14.88 2.83 -6.82
N VAL A 71 13.91 2.14 -6.22
CA VAL A 71 14.00 0.69 -5.95
C VAL A 71 14.18 -0.11 -7.23
N LEU A 72 13.45 0.22 -8.30
CA LEU A 72 13.45 -0.56 -9.55
C LEU A 72 14.56 -0.15 -10.53
N ASN A 73 14.90 1.14 -10.59
CA ASN A 73 15.77 1.70 -11.64
C ASN A 73 17.13 2.21 -11.13
N HIS A 74 17.28 2.44 -9.82
CA HIS A 74 18.52 2.89 -9.19
C HIS A 74 18.84 2.06 -7.94
N THR A 75 18.58 0.75 -8.01
CA THR A 75 18.60 -0.15 -6.85
C THR A 75 19.94 -0.07 -6.11
N LYS A 76 21.05 -0.14 -6.85
CA LYS A 76 22.39 -0.16 -6.26
C LYS A 76 22.70 1.16 -5.57
N GLU A 77 22.47 2.28 -6.26
CA GLU A 77 22.73 3.62 -5.75
C GLU A 77 21.85 3.92 -4.52
N LEU A 78 20.57 3.50 -4.53
CA LEU A 78 19.69 3.61 -3.37
C LEU A 78 20.22 2.78 -2.19
N CYS A 79 20.63 1.53 -2.43
CA CYS A 79 21.21 0.67 -1.39
C CYS A 79 22.51 1.27 -0.83
N ASP A 80 23.37 1.85 -1.67
CA ASP A 80 24.60 2.52 -1.24
C ASP A 80 24.29 3.75 -0.37
N LEU A 81 23.27 4.55 -0.72
CA LEU A 81 22.82 5.68 0.12
C LEU A 81 22.29 5.21 1.48
N ILE A 82 21.54 4.11 1.51
CA ILE A 82 20.99 3.50 2.73
C ILE A 82 22.10 2.95 3.62
N GLU A 83 23.07 2.24 3.03
CA GLU A 83 24.19 1.65 3.77
C GLU A 83 25.07 2.74 4.39
N ASN A 84 25.30 3.83 3.65
CA ASN A 84 26.14 4.95 4.09
C ASN A 84 25.40 6.04 4.87
N SER A 85 24.10 5.90 5.13
CA SER A 85 23.32 6.94 5.82
C SER A 85 23.81 7.15 7.26
N THR A 86 23.91 8.41 7.69
CA THR A 86 24.19 8.75 9.09
C THR A 86 22.89 9.05 9.85
N PHE A 87 22.86 8.80 11.15
CA PHE A 87 21.69 9.04 12.00
C PHE A 87 21.90 10.30 12.85
N THR A 88 21.81 11.46 12.21
CA THR A 88 21.91 12.76 12.89
C THR A 88 20.69 13.63 12.63
N VAL A 89 20.41 14.56 13.54
CA VAL A 89 19.36 15.57 13.37
C VAL A 89 19.65 16.48 12.16
N SER A 90 20.94 16.74 11.88
CA SER A 90 21.36 17.50 10.71
C SER A 90 20.99 16.78 9.41
N GLU A 91 21.30 15.48 9.31
CA GLU A 91 20.92 14.65 8.17
C GLU A 91 19.40 14.58 8.03
N TRP A 92 18.68 14.41 9.14
CA TRP A 92 17.22 14.45 9.13
C TRP A 92 16.66 15.77 8.58
N ARG A 93 17.21 16.92 8.99
CA ARG A 93 16.80 18.24 8.47
C ARG A 93 17.13 18.39 6.99
N LYS A 94 18.27 17.87 6.53
CA LYS A 94 18.62 17.81 5.11
C LYS A 94 17.56 17.04 4.33
N GLN A 95 17.19 15.85 4.79
CA GLN A 95 16.15 15.06 4.12
C GLN A 95 14.77 15.73 4.16
N ARG A 96 14.43 16.45 5.24
CA ARG A 96 13.23 17.30 5.30
C ARG A 96 13.26 18.40 4.24
N ASN A 97 14.41 19.04 4.02
CA ASN A 97 14.57 20.06 2.98
C ASN A 97 14.40 19.47 1.58
N VAL A 98 14.91 18.26 1.33
CA VAL A 98 14.68 17.54 0.05
C VAL A 98 13.17 17.35 -0.19
N GLN A 99 12.39 16.93 0.82
CA GLN A 99 10.93 16.81 0.68
C GLN A 99 10.20 18.14 0.49
N GLN A 100 10.72 19.22 1.09
CA GLN A 100 10.12 20.56 0.91
C GLN A 100 10.30 21.06 -0.52
N ASN A 101 11.40 20.68 -1.18
CA ASN A 101 11.70 21.02 -2.57
C ASN A 101 11.42 19.83 -3.51
N LYS A 102 10.43 18.98 -3.17
CA LYS A 102 10.21 17.70 -3.85
C LYS A 102 9.96 17.81 -5.35
N GLU A 103 9.53 18.96 -5.87
CA GLU A 103 9.30 19.14 -7.32
C GLU A 103 10.59 19.44 -8.10
N GLU A 104 11.65 19.89 -7.41
CA GLU A 104 12.89 20.37 -8.03
C GLU A 104 14.04 19.35 -7.97
N VAL A 105 13.94 18.37 -7.06
CA VAL A 105 14.98 17.34 -6.85
C VAL A 105 14.79 16.11 -7.75
N GLY A 106 15.91 15.44 -8.04
CA GLY A 106 15.91 14.18 -8.81
C GLY A 106 15.23 13.02 -8.08
N LEU A 107 14.76 12.02 -8.82
CA LEU A 107 13.99 10.89 -8.26
C LEU A 107 14.80 10.04 -7.27
N LEU A 108 16.10 9.82 -7.52
CA LEU A 108 16.94 9.07 -6.59
C LEU A 108 17.10 9.79 -5.24
N GLU A 109 17.38 11.10 -5.28
CA GLU A 109 17.51 11.93 -4.08
C GLU A 109 16.20 11.99 -3.31
N LEU A 110 15.09 12.22 -4.00
CA LEU A 110 13.76 12.23 -3.39
C LEU A 110 13.39 10.85 -2.83
N GLY A 111 13.67 9.77 -3.58
CA GLY A 111 13.38 8.40 -3.16
C GLY A 111 14.16 8.01 -1.90
N PHE A 112 15.44 8.36 -1.82
CA PHE A 112 16.22 8.19 -0.60
C PHE A 112 15.67 9.01 0.56
N SER A 113 15.33 10.29 0.33
CA SER A 113 14.72 11.15 1.36
C SER A 113 13.40 10.57 1.88
N THR A 114 12.54 10.09 0.98
CA THR A 114 11.26 9.45 1.31
C THR A 114 11.48 8.24 2.20
N PHE A 115 12.39 7.36 1.81
CA PHE A 115 12.75 6.19 2.61
C PHE A 115 13.32 6.60 3.97
N TYR A 116 14.26 7.54 3.98
CA TYR A 116 14.95 7.94 5.20
C TYR A 116 13.95 8.47 6.24
N LEU A 117 13.12 9.44 5.83
CA LEU A 117 12.09 10.02 6.69
C LEU A 117 11.02 8.99 7.08
N ASN A 118 10.64 8.08 6.19
CA ASN A 118 9.73 6.99 6.51
C ASN A 118 10.28 6.08 7.63
N ARG A 119 11.59 5.85 7.67
CA ARG A 119 12.20 5.01 8.72
C ARG A 119 12.50 5.78 10.00
N THR A 120 12.81 7.07 9.91
CA THR A 120 13.18 7.89 11.09
C THR A 120 12.03 8.65 11.73
N ASN A 121 10.87 8.80 11.05
CA ASN A 121 9.73 9.56 11.57
C ASN A 121 8.69 8.69 12.28
N ARG A 122 7.95 9.32 13.19
CA ARG A 122 6.86 8.69 13.92
C ARG A 122 5.84 8.09 12.95
N SER A 123 5.49 6.83 13.19
CA SER A 123 4.54 6.04 12.38
C SER A 123 4.91 5.85 10.91
N GLY A 124 6.10 6.27 10.47
CA GLY A 124 6.49 6.25 9.06
C GLY A 124 5.84 7.33 8.19
N ILE A 125 5.27 8.36 8.81
CA ILE A 125 4.69 9.50 8.09
C ILE A 125 5.84 10.45 7.72
N ILE A 126 6.01 10.73 6.42
CA ILE A 126 7.10 11.56 5.87
C ILE A 126 7.10 12.97 6.50
N ASN A 127 5.92 13.54 6.73
CA ASN A 127 5.78 14.87 7.33
C ASN A 127 5.76 14.89 8.87
N ALA A 128 5.70 13.74 9.54
CA ALA A 128 5.67 13.70 10.99
C ALA A 128 7.02 14.06 11.64
N GLY A 129 6.99 14.24 12.96
CA GLY A 129 8.20 14.49 13.74
C GLY A 129 9.11 13.27 13.84
N LEU A 130 10.38 13.56 14.15
CA LEU A 130 11.43 12.57 14.36
C LEU A 130 11.11 11.62 15.53
N ILE A 131 11.38 10.32 15.36
CA ILE A 131 11.33 9.34 16.45
C ILE A 131 12.34 9.76 17.53
N GLY A 132 11.95 9.72 18.80
CA GLY A 132 12.81 10.18 19.91
C GLY A 132 12.83 11.70 20.13
N GLY A 133 12.17 12.49 19.26
CA GLY A 133 12.16 13.95 19.34
C GLY A 133 13.45 14.58 18.82
N ILE A 134 13.47 15.91 18.63
CA ILE A 134 14.65 16.61 18.08
C ILE A 134 15.88 16.44 18.98
N GLU A 135 15.70 16.41 20.30
CA GLU A 135 16.78 16.21 21.26
C GLU A 135 17.27 14.75 21.33
N GLN A 136 16.59 13.80 20.67
CA GLN A 136 16.91 12.37 20.70
C GLN A 136 16.95 11.78 22.14
N ASN A 137 16.06 12.24 23.02
CA ASN A 137 15.96 11.80 24.42
C ASN A 137 14.78 10.83 24.69
N GLY A 138 14.01 10.45 23.65
CA GLY A 138 12.90 9.52 23.82
C GLY A 138 13.36 8.06 23.97
N ASN A 139 12.46 7.21 24.49
CA ASN A 139 12.71 5.76 24.70
C ASN A 139 13.14 4.98 23.45
N TYR A 140 12.88 5.55 22.27
CA TYR A 140 13.26 5.02 20.98
C TYR A 140 13.93 6.15 20.20
N LEU A 141 15.13 5.88 19.68
CA LEU A 141 15.90 6.82 18.87
C LEU A 141 15.58 6.68 17.38
N MET A 142 16.08 7.62 16.57
CA MET A 142 15.74 7.72 15.15
C MET A 142 16.08 6.49 14.31
N ASP A 143 17.09 5.72 14.70
CA ASP A 143 17.60 4.54 14.00
C ASP A 143 16.87 3.25 14.38
N CYS A 144 16.01 3.26 15.41
CA CYS A 144 15.42 2.04 15.96
C CYS A 144 14.53 1.27 14.97
N ARG A 145 14.14 1.91 13.87
CA ARG A 145 13.41 1.31 12.74
C ARG A 145 14.24 1.29 11.47
N PHE A 146 15.53 1.57 11.48
CA PHE A 146 16.37 1.64 10.28
C PHE A 146 17.37 0.48 10.24
N ASN A 147 16.86 -0.76 10.25
CA ASN A 147 17.70 -1.94 10.07
C ASN A 147 18.19 -2.01 8.61
N LYS A 148 19.35 -1.41 8.34
CA LYS A 148 19.93 -1.27 6.99
C LYS A 148 19.96 -2.59 6.24
N LYS A 149 20.52 -3.65 6.86
CA LYS A 149 20.66 -4.98 6.25
C LYS A 149 19.32 -5.55 5.79
N ASP A 150 18.33 -5.66 6.68
CA ASP A 150 17.00 -6.20 6.31
C ASP A 150 16.30 -5.34 5.26
N LEU A 151 16.46 -4.02 5.31
CA LEU A 151 15.81 -3.12 4.35
C LEU A 151 16.46 -3.19 2.96
N ILE A 152 17.79 -3.27 2.89
CA ILE A 152 18.54 -3.48 1.65
C ILE A 152 18.19 -4.85 1.06
N GLU A 153 18.15 -5.91 1.86
CA GLU A 153 17.75 -7.25 1.41
C GLU A 153 16.35 -7.24 0.77
N ARG A 154 15.39 -6.50 1.34
CA ARG A 154 14.05 -6.35 0.75
C ARG A 154 14.06 -5.57 -0.56
N ILE A 155 14.82 -4.47 -0.63
CA ILE A 155 14.94 -3.66 -1.85
C ILE A 155 15.55 -4.49 -2.98
N MET A 156 16.63 -5.22 -2.70
CA MET A 156 17.27 -6.12 -3.66
C MET A 156 16.34 -7.24 -4.11
N LEU A 157 15.56 -7.83 -3.18
CA LEU A 157 14.55 -8.82 -3.52
C LEU A 157 13.47 -8.26 -4.47
N ILE A 158 13.00 -7.03 -4.24
CA ILE A 158 12.05 -6.34 -5.12
C ILE A 158 12.64 -6.09 -6.50
N ALA A 159 13.86 -5.56 -6.57
CA ALA A 159 14.55 -5.32 -7.83
C ALA A 159 14.78 -6.61 -8.65
N SER A 160 14.96 -7.75 -7.99
CA SER A 160 15.11 -9.05 -8.68
C SER A 160 13.87 -9.49 -9.46
N ARG A 161 12.70 -8.90 -9.18
CA ARG A 161 11.42 -9.15 -9.88
C ARG A 161 10.94 -7.93 -10.66
N LYS A 162 11.81 -6.97 -11.00
CA LYS A 162 11.42 -5.70 -11.64
C LYS A 162 10.61 -5.87 -12.93
N GLU A 163 10.87 -6.91 -13.72
CA GLU A 163 10.15 -7.19 -14.98
C GLU A 163 8.67 -7.56 -14.74
N ASP A 164 8.35 -7.99 -13.52
CA ASP A 164 6.99 -8.33 -13.10
C ASP A 164 6.27 -7.16 -12.40
N ILE A 165 6.90 -5.98 -12.36
CA ILE A 165 6.40 -4.79 -11.65
C ILE A 165 6.29 -3.62 -12.62
N LEU A 166 5.07 -3.20 -12.91
CA LEU A 166 4.80 -1.95 -13.62
C LEU A 166 4.69 -0.80 -12.61
N LEU A 167 5.29 0.35 -12.91
CA LEU A 167 5.27 1.51 -12.03
C LEU A 167 4.73 2.75 -12.76
N PHE A 168 3.72 3.38 -12.18
CA PHE A 168 3.08 4.59 -12.70
C PHE A 168 3.08 5.72 -11.65
N ASN A 169 2.99 6.97 -12.12
CA ASN A 169 2.76 8.17 -11.29
C ASN A 169 1.53 8.93 -11.80
N GLU A 170 0.44 8.19 -12.00
CA GLU A 170 -0.78 8.72 -12.63
C GLU A 170 -1.85 9.04 -11.59
N ASP A 171 -2.81 9.88 -11.99
CA ASP A 171 -4.08 9.96 -11.30
C ASP A 171 -4.77 8.59 -11.34
N ALA A 172 -5.38 8.16 -10.24
CA ALA A 172 -5.98 6.83 -10.14
C ALA A 172 -7.10 6.61 -11.18
N ILE A 173 -7.84 7.65 -11.54
CA ILE A 173 -8.87 7.57 -12.59
C ILE A 173 -8.23 7.34 -13.97
N ALA A 174 -7.13 8.04 -14.27
CA ALA A 174 -6.39 7.85 -15.51
C ALA A 174 -5.76 6.45 -15.60
N LEU A 175 -5.26 5.93 -14.49
CA LEU A 175 -4.73 4.56 -14.45
C LEU A 175 -5.80 3.51 -14.74
N ILE A 176 -7.04 3.72 -14.27
CA ILE A 176 -8.16 2.83 -14.60
C ILE A 176 -8.31 2.73 -16.12
N ASP A 177 -8.31 3.87 -16.82
CA ASP A 177 -8.45 3.91 -18.28
C ASP A 177 -7.30 3.16 -18.98
N ILE A 178 -6.05 3.44 -18.59
CA ILE A 178 -4.86 2.78 -19.15
C ILE A 178 -4.97 1.25 -19.01
N ILE A 179 -5.33 0.77 -17.82
CA ILE A 179 -5.40 -0.67 -17.55
C ILE A 179 -6.61 -1.30 -18.25
N GLN A 180 -7.75 -0.62 -18.35
CA GLN A 180 -8.91 -1.13 -19.09
C GLN A 180 -8.62 -1.27 -20.59
N GLU A 181 -7.84 -0.36 -21.18
CA GLU A 181 -7.42 -0.44 -22.57
C GLU A 181 -6.41 -1.58 -22.81
N GLN A 182 -5.58 -1.91 -21.82
CA GLN A 182 -4.55 -2.95 -21.91
C GLN A 182 -5.04 -4.36 -21.53
N ALA A 183 -6.14 -4.47 -20.78
CA ALA A 183 -6.63 -5.76 -20.31
C ALA A 183 -7.24 -6.56 -21.48
N GLU A 184 -6.55 -7.64 -21.86
CA GLU A 184 -6.99 -8.55 -22.92
C GLU A 184 -7.98 -9.62 -22.42
N ASP A 185 -8.05 -9.84 -21.10
CA ASP A 185 -8.87 -10.87 -20.46
C ASP A 185 -9.37 -10.46 -19.05
N ASP A 186 -10.08 -11.38 -18.35
CA ASP A 186 -10.60 -11.17 -17.00
C ASP A 186 -9.62 -11.60 -15.89
N ASN A 187 -8.34 -11.82 -16.23
CA ASN A 187 -7.26 -12.25 -15.34
C ASN A 187 -6.53 -11.06 -14.69
N VAL A 188 -7.26 -9.95 -14.54
CA VAL A 188 -6.82 -8.71 -13.92
C VAL A 188 -7.73 -8.39 -12.74
N ILE A 189 -7.17 -7.84 -11.66
CA ILE A 189 -7.95 -7.32 -10.53
C ILE A 189 -7.38 -6.01 -10.00
N PHE A 190 -8.28 -5.07 -9.71
CA PHE A 190 -7.93 -3.86 -8.98
C PHE A 190 -8.18 -4.00 -7.48
N TYR A 191 -7.26 -3.44 -6.70
CA TYR A 191 -7.49 -3.11 -5.31
C TYR A 191 -7.30 -1.62 -5.07
N PHE A 192 -8.39 -0.95 -4.72
CA PHE A 192 -8.42 0.47 -4.42
C PHE A 192 -8.40 0.69 -2.89
N ASP A 193 -7.43 1.47 -2.40
CA ASP A 193 -7.38 1.99 -1.02
C ASP A 193 -7.20 3.53 -1.07
N PRO A 194 -8.18 4.27 -1.60
CA PRO A 194 -8.12 5.73 -1.73
C PRO A 194 -7.96 6.42 -0.37
N PRO A 195 -7.63 7.72 -0.34
CA PRO A 195 -7.67 8.51 0.90
C PRO A 195 -9.03 8.39 1.60
N TYR A 196 -9.05 8.16 2.91
CA TYR A 196 -10.28 7.91 3.67
C TYR A 196 -11.03 9.20 3.96
N TYR A 197 -12.37 9.14 4.01
CA TYR A 197 -13.23 10.31 4.15
C TYR A 197 -12.92 11.09 5.45
N LEU A 198 -12.88 10.42 6.60
CA LEU A 198 -12.60 11.06 7.89
C LEU A 198 -11.11 11.11 8.26
N LYS A 199 -10.30 10.14 7.78
CA LYS A 199 -8.89 10.00 8.21
C LYS A 199 -7.90 10.76 7.32
N ALA A 200 -8.37 11.37 6.22
CA ALA A 200 -7.50 12.06 5.27
C ALA A 200 -6.64 13.15 5.95
N SER A 201 -7.24 14.02 6.78
CA SER A 201 -6.63 15.26 7.30
C SER A 201 -5.34 15.13 8.13
N SER A 202 -4.94 13.92 8.54
CA SER A 202 -3.75 13.71 9.39
C SER A 202 -2.71 12.72 8.85
N LEU A 203 -3.01 11.97 7.77
CA LEU A 203 -2.18 10.85 7.33
C LEU A 203 -1.67 10.95 5.88
N TYR A 204 -2.39 11.62 4.99
CA TYR A 204 -2.07 11.69 3.55
C TYR A 204 -1.83 13.13 3.11
N MET A 205 -0.92 13.37 2.15
CA MET A 205 -0.66 14.72 1.61
C MET A 205 -1.81 15.21 0.70
N ASN A 206 -2.61 14.29 0.13
CA ASN A 206 -3.73 14.60 -0.75
C ASN A 206 -5.05 14.27 -0.03
N HIS A 207 -5.88 15.27 0.21
CA HIS A 207 -7.21 15.09 0.79
C HIS A 207 -8.26 15.08 -0.31
N TYR A 208 -9.16 14.11 -0.26
CA TYR A 208 -10.33 14.10 -1.13
C TYR A 208 -11.43 14.94 -0.49
N GLU A 209 -12.07 15.76 -1.32
CA GLU A 209 -13.35 16.38 -1.01
C GLU A 209 -14.48 15.44 -1.44
N ASP A 210 -15.71 15.68 -0.98
CA ASP A 210 -16.88 14.84 -1.26
C ASP A 210 -17.04 14.53 -2.75
N LYS A 211 -16.85 15.54 -3.61
CA LYS A 211 -16.90 15.38 -5.08
C LYS A 211 -15.82 14.45 -5.62
N ASN A 212 -14.63 14.44 -5.02
CA ASN A 212 -13.55 13.53 -5.43
C ASN A 212 -13.92 12.08 -5.11
N HIS A 213 -14.54 11.83 -3.96
CA HIS A 213 -15.02 10.49 -3.60
C HIS A 213 -16.13 10.01 -4.55
N GLU A 214 -17.06 10.89 -4.91
CA GLU A 214 -18.12 10.59 -5.88
C GLU A 214 -17.54 10.28 -7.27
N LEU A 215 -16.62 11.10 -7.79
CA LEU A 215 -15.96 10.87 -9.07
C LEU A 215 -15.22 9.53 -9.10
N VAL A 216 -14.47 9.22 -8.04
CA VAL A 216 -13.75 7.94 -7.93
C VAL A 216 -14.71 6.76 -7.83
N SER A 217 -15.79 6.88 -7.05
CA SER A 217 -16.82 5.83 -6.97
C SER A 217 -17.44 5.56 -8.35
N ASN A 218 -17.89 6.61 -9.03
CA ASN A 218 -18.50 6.50 -10.35
C ASN A 218 -17.54 5.86 -11.36
N LYS A 219 -16.25 6.22 -11.32
CA LYS A 219 -15.24 5.60 -12.20
C LYS A 219 -15.03 4.12 -11.88
N ILE A 220 -14.90 3.75 -10.60
CA ILE A 220 -14.72 2.35 -10.17
C ILE A 220 -15.93 1.51 -10.56
N LYS A 221 -17.15 2.01 -10.30
CA LYS A 221 -18.40 1.30 -10.65
C LYS A 221 -18.60 1.17 -12.16
N GLY A 222 -18.01 2.07 -12.95
CA GLY A 222 -18.01 2.01 -14.41
C GLY A 222 -17.09 0.93 -15.01
N ILE A 223 -16.27 0.25 -14.21
CA ILE A 223 -15.39 -0.83 -14.68
C ILE A 223 -16.23 -2.09 -14.93
N THR A 224 -16.35 -2.50 -16.20
CA THR A 224 -17.19 -3.63 -16.61
C THR A 224 -16.44 -4.96 -16.78
N ASN A 225 -15.16 -4.92 -17.17
CA ASN A 225 -14.42 -6.10 -17.64
C ASN A 225 -13.39 -6.63 -16.63
N ILE A 226 -13.17 -5.90 -15.53
CA ILE A 226 -12.11 -6.20 -14.56
C ILE A 226 -12.74 -6.27 -13.17
N LYS A 227 -12.39 -7.31 -12.42
CA LYS A 227 -12.86 -7.45 -11.04
C LYS A 227 -12.20 -6.39 -10.16
N TRP A 228 -12.91 -5.87 -9.17
CA TRP A 228 -12.35 -4.87 -8.28
C TRP A 228 -12.84 -5.00 -6.84
N ILE A 229 -11.99 -4.51 -5.94
CA ILE A 229 -12.29 -4.35 -4.52
C ILE A 229 -11.87 -2.94 -4.13
N VAL A 230 -12.71 -2.23 -3.38
CA VAL A 230 -12.35 -0.93 -2.79
C VAL A 230 -12.52 -0.95 -1.28
N SER A 231 -11.55 -0.39 -0.57
CA SER A 231 -11.54 -0.26 0.89
C SER A 231 -11.74 1.19 1.31
N TYR A 232 -12.57 1.42 2.33
CA TYR A 232 -12.83 2.74 2.91
C TYR A 232 -13.06 2.67 4.43
N ASP A 233 -13.14 3.82 5.08
CA ASP A 233 -13.79 3.95 6.38
C ASP A 233 -15.30 3.73 6.27
N ASN A 234 -15.87 3.03 7.26
CA ASN A 234 -17.31 2.75 7.28
C ASN A 234 -18.09 3.97 7.78
N VAL A 235 -18.45 4.87 6.85
CA VAL A 235 -19.23 6.08 7.13
C VAL A 235 -20.46 6.17 6.20
N PRO A 236 -21.53 6.88 6.60
CA PRO A 236 -22.75 7.00 5.80
C PRO A 236 -22.49 7.52 4.39
N GLU A 237 -21.61 8.50 4.22
CA GLU A 237 -21.32 9.15 2.95
C GLU A 237 -20.74 8.15 1.95
N ILE A 238 -19.78 7.32 2.37
CA ILE A 238 -19.21 6.27 1.53
C ILE A 238 -20.23 5.14 1.29
N ASN A 239 -21.06 4.80 2.27
CA ASN A 239 -22.10 3.77 2.08
C ASN A 239 -23.11 4.16 1.00
N ILE A 240 -23.45 5.45 0.90
CA ILE A 240 -24.35 5.96 -0.14
C ILE A 240 -23.71 5.83 -1.53
N LEU A 241 -22.40 6.07 -1.66
CA LEU A 241 -21.71 6.00 -2.96
C LEU A 241 -21.66 4.60 -3.58
N TYR A 242 -21.76 3.55 -2.76
CA TYR A 242 -21.63 2.13 -3.15
C TYR A 242 -22.81 1.29 -2.63
N ASP A 243 -23.99 1.89 -2.50
CA ASP A 243 -25.19 1.25 -1.94
C ASP A 243 -25.69 0.04 -2.76
N ASP A 244 -25.46 0.10 -4.06
CA ASP A 244 -25.73 -0.93 -5.06
C ASP A 244 -24.69 -2.07 -5.10
N CYS A 245 -23.60 -1.95 -4.34
CA CYS A 245 -22.50 -2.90 -4.37
C CYS A 245 -22.60 -3.91 -3.21
N SER A 246 -22.14 -5.13 -3.46
CA SER A 246 -21.87 -6.09 -2.37
C SER A 246 -20.78 -5.52 -1.45
N LYS A 247 -20.96 -5.69 -0.14
CA LYS A 247 -20.10 -5.05 0.86
C LYS A 247 -19.76 -5.94 2.05
N LYS A 248 -18.63 -5.67 2.67
CA LYS A 248 -18.19 -6.35 3.90
C LYS A 248 -17.59 -5.38 4.92
N GLU A 249 -18.25 -5.26 6.06
CA GLU A 249 -17.74 -4.52 7.20
C GLU A 249 -16.74 -5.33 8.02
N PHE A 250 -15.72 -4.66 8.55
CA PHE A 250 -14.75 -5.24 9.48
C PHE A 250 -14.15 -4.18 10.39
N SER A 251 -13.57 -4.61 11.51
CA SER A 251 -12.99 -3.72 12.51
C SER A 251 -11.47 -3.89 12.60
N PHE A 252 -10.74 -2.77 12.56
CA PHE A 252 -9.30 -2.73 12.76
C PHE A 252 -8.96 -2.11 14.11
N LYS A 253 -8.13 -2.79 14.92
CA LYS A 253 -7.48 -2.14 16.07
C LYS A 253 -6.27 -1.34 15.55
N HIS A 254 -6.39 -0.01 15.50
CA HIS A 254 -5.25 0.86 15.24
C HIS A 254 -4.49 1.11 16.55
N THR A 255 -3.16 0.97 16.53
CA THR A 255 -2.30 1.23 17.71
C THR A 255 -1.51 2.53 17.61
N ALA A 256 -1.71 3.33 16.56
CA ALA A 256 -1.06 4.64 16.43
C ALA A 256 -1.71 5.65 17.39
N TYR A 257 -0.91 6.23 18.29
CA TYR A 257 -1.28 7.27 19.27
C TYR A 257 -2.26 6.86 20.40
N LYS A 258 -3.44 6.32 20.08
CA LYS A 258 -4.41 5.74 21.04
C LYS A 258 -5.11 4.56 20.38
N SER A 259 -5.35 3.47 21.12
CA SER A 259 -6.11 2.32 20.59
C SER A 259 -7.52 2.76 20.21
N ARG A 260 -7.80 2.82 18.90
CA ARG A 260 -9.14 3.05 18.36
C ARG A 260 -9.54 1.86 17.50
N VAL A 261 -10.78 1.42 17.65
CA VAL A 261 -11.40 0.46 16.73
C VAL A 261 -11.92 1.28 15.56
N GLY A 262 -11.20 1.26 14.44
CA GLY A 262 -11.69 1.82 13.19
C GLY A 262 -12.63 0.81 12.54
N GLN A 263 -13.84 1.24 12.17
CA GLN A 263 -14.69 0.46 11.29
C GLN A 263 -14.30 0.76 9.84
N GLU A 264 -13.99 -0.29 9.10
CA GLU A 264 -13.64 -0.24 7.68
C GLU A 264 -14.64 -1.10 6.91
N ILE A 265 -14.80 -0.78 5.64
CA ILE A 265 -15.74 -1.47 4.75
C ILE A 265 -15.04 -1.76 3.42
N LEU A 266 -15.30 -2.96 2.89
CA LEU A 266 -14.93 -3.36 1.55
C LEU A 266 -16.18 -3.33 0.66
N PHE A 267 -16.05 -2.82 -0.55
CA PHE A 267 -17.04 -2.98 -1.61
C PHE A 267 -16.44 -3.78 -2.77
N PHE A 268 -17.32 -4.45 -3.50
CA PHE A 268 -16.97 -5.51 -4.44
C PHE A 268 -17.65 -5.30 -5.78
N SER A 269 -16.91 -5.53 -6.88
CA SER A 269 -17.51 -5.59 -8.22
C SER A 269 -18.57 -6.71 -8.31
N PRO A 270 -19.64 -6.54 -9.10
CA PRO A 270 -20.76 -7.51 -9.15
C PRO A 270 -20.36 -8.96 -9.46
N THR A 271 -19.29 -9.17 -10.23
CA THR A 271 -18.84 -10.49 -10.69
C THR A 271 -17.84 -11.18 -9.76
N ILE A 272 -17.47 -10.56 -8.63
CA ILE A 272 -16.49 -11.15 -7.73
C ILE A 272 -17.11 -12.23 -6.84
N LEU A 273 -16.49 -13.40 -6.84
CA LEU A 273 -16.84 -14.50 -5.97
C LEU A 273 -16.30 -14.20 -4.57
N SER A 274 -17.21 -14.01 -3.62
CA SER A 274 -16.90 -13.81 -2.21
C SER A 274 -16.66 -15.15 -1.50
N PRO A 275 -15.90 -15.17 -0.38
CA PRO A 275 -15.68 -16.40 0.37
C PRO A 275 -17.00 -17.04 0.82
N ASN A 276 -17.16 -18.34 0.55
CA ASN A 276 -18.30 -19.14 0.98
C ASN A 276 -18.15 -19.56 2.47
N ILE A 277 -18.13 -18.57 3.36
CA ILE A 277 -18.01 -18.74 4.81
C ILE A 277 -19.00 -17.79 5.48
N GLU A 278 -19.89 -18.29 6.32
CA GLU A 278 -20.84 -17.41 7.01
C GLU A 278 -20.11 -16.43 7.95
N ASN A 279 -20.53 -15.16 7.95
CA ASN A 279 -20.00 -14.12 8.85
C ASN A 279 -18.46 -14.01 8.84
N TRP A 280 -17.83 -14.24 7.67
CA TRP A 280 -16.38 -14.23 7.53
C TRP A 280 -15.74 -12.89 7.94
N SER A 281 -14.44 -12.85 8.22
CA SER A 281 -13.69 -11.60 8.37
C SER A 281 -12.44 -11.61 7.49
N PRO A 282 -12.15 -10.53 6.73
CA PRO A 282 -10.95 -10.50 5.89
C PRO A 282 -9.66 -10.63 6.72
N LEU A 283 -9.70 -10.28 8.01
CA LEU A 283 -8.54 -10.34 8.90
C LEU A 283 -8.21 -11.76 9.40
N LYS A 284 -9.13 -12.71 9.22
CA LYS A 284 -8.99 -14.09 9.69
C LYS A 284 -8.37 -15.03 8.64
N PHE A 285 -8.18 -14.57 7.41
CA PHE A 285 -7.42 -15.31 6.42
C PHE A 285 -5.92 -15.27 6.74
N LYS A 286 -5.25 -16.41 6.57
CA LYS A 286 -3.81 -16.58 6.83
C LYS A 286 -3.19 -17.45 5.76
N LEU A 287 -1.96 -17.10 5.38
CA LEU A 287 -1.13 -17.98 4.58
C LEU A 287 -0.55 -19.09 5.45
N HIS A 288 -0.83 -20.33 5.09
CA HIS A 288 -0.25 -21.52 5.69
C HIS A 288 0.71 -22.17 4.67
N LYS A 289 1.99 -22.27 5.04
CA LYS A 289 3.03 -22.88 4.20
C LYS A 289 3.37 -24.27 4.74
N LYS A 290 3.20 -25.29 3.90
CA LYS A 290 3.72 -26.66 4.11
C LYS A 290 4.93 -26.87 3.20
N LYS A 291 5.71 -27.91 3.45
CA LYS A 291 6.98 -28.21 2.75
C LYS A 291 6.86 -28.16 1.21
N ASN A 292 5.70 -28.57 0.67
CA ASN A 292 5.43 -28.65 -0.78
C ASN A 292 4.14 -27.92 -1.22
N SER A 293 3.49 -27.14 -0.35
CA SER A 293 2.24 -26.45 -0.72
C SER A 293 2.04 -25.16 0.06
N LYS A 294 1.32 -24.23 -0.56
CA LYS A 294 0.84 -23.00 0.07
C LYS A 294 -0.68 -22.99 -0.01
N GLU A 295 -1.33 -22.64 1.09
CA GLU A 295 -2.79 -22.58 1.16
C GLU A 295 -3.20 -21.34 1.95
N ILE A 296 -4.28 -20.70 1.51
CA ILE A 296 -4.94 -19.67 2.30
C ILE A 296 -6.03 -20.32 3.14
N ILE A 297 -5.86 -20.29 4.45
CA ILE A 297 -6.81 -20.87 5.41
C ILE A 297 -7.55 -19.76 6.15
N TYR A 298 -8.80 -20.05 6.53
CA TYR A 298 -9.58 -19.21 7.43
C TYR A 298 -9.40 -19.69 8.87
N SER A 299 -8.94 -18.83 9.77
CA SER A 299 -8.69 -19.18 11.17
C SER A 299 -9.68 -18.47 12.10
N ASP A 300 -10.47 -19.24 12.84
CA ASP A 300 -11.32 -18.71 13.92
C ASP A 300 -10.58 -18.48 15.24
N LYS A 301 -9.33 -18.94 15.34
CA LYS A 301 -8.50 -18.68 16.53
C LYS A 301 -8.11 -17.19 16.58
N LYS A 302 -8.45 -16.55 17.71
CA LYS A 302 -8.10 -15.15 18.05
C LYS A 302 -6.60 -14.96 18.20
#